data_AF-M1ENJ5-F1
#
_entry.id   AF-M1ENJ5-F1
#
_cell.length_a   1.000
_cell.length_b   1.000
_cell.length_c   1.000
_cell.angle_alpha   90.00
_cell.angle_beta   90.00
_cell.angle_gamma   90.00
#
_symmetry.space_group_name_H-M   'P 1'
#
loop_
_entity.id
_entity.type
_entity.pdbx_description
1 polymer ?
#
loop_
_entity_poly.entity_id
_entity_poly.type
_entity_poly.pdbx_seq_one_letter_code
_entity_poly.pdbx_strand_id
1 'polypeptide(L)'
;RCHSHTNRLDCAKLVWEDAMTRFCEAEFSVKTRPHWCCKQQGEARFSCFQEEAPRPHYQLRACPSHQPGISSGPELPFPPGVPTLDNVKNICHLRRFRSVPRNLPATDPIQRQLQALTRLEGEFQRCCRQGNNHTCTWKAWEDALDGYCDQEQSVKTHHHSCCHYPPSPVRDECFARRAPYPNYDRDILTLDLSRVTPNLMGHLCGNGRVLSKHKQIPGLIRNMTAHCCNLPFPEQACCAEEEKLAFIEDLCGPRHNFWRDSALCCNLNPGDEQTNCFNTYYLRNVALVAGDSGDDKGQGKQGQVGEEVSAPPQSPRKSESPQSLGGSDWGNPTLLEHSL
;
A
#
# COMPACT_ATOMS: atom_id res chain seq x y z
N ARG A 1 -14.84 0.24 31.71
CA ARG A 1 -16.26 0.27 32.16
C ARG A 1 -17.26 0.39 31.00
N CYS A 2 -16.94 1.06 29.88
CA CYS A 2 -17.87 1.21 28.74
C CYS A 2 -17.41 0.45 27.48
N HIS A 3 -17.33 -0.89 27.54
CA HIS A 3 -16.74 -1.70 26.46
C HIS A 3 -17.74 -2.14 25.36
N SER A 4 -19.04 -1.85 25.50
CA SER A 4 -20.05 -2.17 24.49
C SER A 4 -20.22 -1.02 23.50
N HIS A 5 -20.17 -1.33 22.20
CA HIS A 5 -20.32 -0.33 21.13
C HIS A 5 -21.72 0.30 21.08
N THR A 6 -22.77 -0.45 21.42
CA THR A 6 -24.17 -0.02 21.25
C THR A 6 -24.58 1.07 22.24
N ASN A 7 -24.00 1.08 23.44
CA ASN A 7 -24.36 2.00 24.53
C ASN A 7 -23.15 2.82 25.02
N ARG A 8 -22.11 2.96 24.18
CA ARG A 8 -20.83 3.58 24.58
C ARG A 8 -21.02 5.03 25.00
N LEU A 9 -21.85 5.78 24.28
CA LEU A 9 -22.11 7.20 24.56
C LEU A 9 -22.88 7.38 25.87
N ASP A 10 -23.95 6.60 26.08
CA ASP A 10 -24.76 6.67 27.29
C ASP A 10 -23.94 6.27 28.52
N CYS A 11 -23.12 5.23 28.40
CA CYS A 11 -22.20 4.83 29.46
C CYS A 11 -21.15 5.91 29.75
N ALA A 12 -20.57 6.52 28.71
CA ALA A 12 -19.61 7.61 28.90
C ALA A 12 -20.24 8.84 29.56
N LYS A 13 -21.47 9.19 29.17
CA LYS A 13 -22.24 10.28 29.78
C LYS A 13 -22.48 10.02 31.27
N LEU A 14 -22.93 8.82 31.63
CA LEU A 14 -23.15 8.44 33.03
C LEU A 14 -21.85 8.48 33.85
N VAL A 15 -20.74 7.99 33.29
CA VAL A 15 -19.43 8.03 33.95
C VAL A 15 -18.96 9.47 34.16
N TRP A 16 -19.20 10.35 33.19
CA TRP A 16 -18.87 11.77 33.31
C TRP A 16 -19.74 12.48 34.36
N GLU A 17 -21.05 12.22 34.41
CA GLU A 17 -21.96 12.77 35.43
C GLU A 17 -21.58 12.31 36.86
N ASP A 18 -21.21 11.03 37.04
CA ASP A 18 -20.68 10.49 38.31
C ASP A 18 -19.39 11.20 38.71
N ALA A 19 -18.46 11.41 37.77
CA ALA A 19 -17.20 12.11 38.03
C ALA A 19 -17.42 13.56 38.48
N MET A 20 -18.31 14.31 37.81
CA MET A 20 -18.62 15.70 38.19
C MET A 20 -19.33 15.77 39.54
N THR A 21 -20.15 14.76 39.86
CA THR A 21 -20.80 14.66 41.18
C THR A 21 -19.78 14.51 42.30
N ARG A 22 -18.86 13.55 42.15
CA ARG A 22 -17.79 13.30 43.13
C ARG A 22 -16.84 14.48 43.26
N PHE A 23 -16.54 15.17 42.16
CA PHE A 23 -15.77 16.39 42.20
C PHE A 23 -16.43 17.44 43.09
N CYS A 24 -17.73 17.68 42.93
CA CYS A 24 -18.44 18.64 43.78
C CYS A 24 -18.53 18.20 45.25
N GLU A 25 -18.74 16.92 45.53
CA GLU A 25 -18.69 16.38 46.89
C GLU A 25 -17.31 16.62 47.54
N ALA A 26 -16.23 16.42 46.79
CA ALA A 26 -14.87 16.69 47.26
C ALA A 26 -14.65 18.20 47.51
N GLU A 27 -15.10 19.06 46.59
CA GLU A 27 -15.00 20.52 46.72
C GLU A 27 -15.75 21.08 47.93
N PHE A 28 -16.89 20.50 48.30
CA PHE A 28 -17.62 20.88 49.52
C PHE A 28 -17.04 20.29 50.80
N SER A 29 -16.22 19.24 50.69
CA SER A 29 -15.58 18.58 51.83
C SER A 29 -14.33 19.32 52.31
N VAL A 30 -13.82 20.26 51.53
CA VAL A 30 -12.65 21.09 51.86
C VAL A 30 -13.06 22.53 52.21
N LYS A 31 -12.20 23.25 52.94
CA LYS A 31 -12.48 24.64 53.38
C LYS A 31 -12.17 25.71 52.31
N THR A 32 -12.16 25.34 51.04
CA THR A 32 -11.96 26.26 49.92
C THR A 32 -13.30 26.70 49.34
N ARG A 33 -13.28 27.74 48.52
CA ARG A 33 -14.47 28.14 47.77
C ARG A 33 -14.70 27.08 46.69
N PRO A 34 -15.83 26.34 46.70
CA PRO A 34 -16.09 25.31 45.72
C PRO A 34 -16.29 25.93 44.34
N HIS A 35 -15.96 25.17 43.29
CA HIS A 35 -16.24 25.54 41.90
C HIS A 35 -17.69 26.03 41.75
N TRP A 36 -17.90 27.12 41.03
CA TRP A 36 -19.20 27.80 41.02
C TRP A 36 -20.32 26.92 40.42
N CYS A 37 -20.00 26.07 39.44
CA CYS A 37 -20.94 25.07 38.91
C CYS A 37 -21.44 24.09 39.96
N CYS A 38 -20.66 23.77 40.99
CA CYS A 38 -21.08 22.87 42.06
C CYS A 38 -22.22 23.42 42.92
N LYS A 39 -22.53 24.72 42.80
CA LYS A 39 -23.67 25.34 43.48
C LYS A 39 -25.00 25.09 42.77
N GLN A 40 -24.96 24.64 41.51
CA GLN A 40 -26.14 24.28 40.73
C GLN A 40 -26.60 22.86 41.10
N GLN A 41 -27.87 22.54 40.82
CA GLN A 41 -28.44 21.21 41.09
C GLN A 41 -28.85 20.49 39.81
N GLY A 42 -28.85 19.14 39.85
CA GLY A 42 -29.34 18.29 38.76
C GLY A 42 -28.66 18.56 37.42
N GLU A 43 -29.46 18.61 36.35
CA GLU A 43 -28.98 18.87 34.99
C GLU A 43 -28.31 20.23 34.83
N ALA A 44 -28.77 21.27 35.55
CA ALA A 44 -28.19 22.61 35.47
C ALA A 44 -26.71 22.64 35.91
N ARG A 45 -26.32 21.75 36.83
CA ARG A 45 -24.93 21.57 37.22
C ARG A 45 -24.07 21.01 36.09
N PHE A 46 -24.58 20.01 35.39
CA PHE A 46 -23.87 19.40 34.28
C PHE A 46 -23.77 20.34 33.08
N SER A 47 -24.85 21.07 32.76
CA SER A 47 -24.83 22.11 31.72
C SER A 47 -23.78 23.19 32.02
N CYS A 48 -23.68 23.63 33.28
CA CYS A 48 -22.65 24.58 33.69
C CYS A 48 -21.22 24.08 33.42
N PHE A 49 -20.92 22.82 33.78
CA PHE A 49 -19.60 22.22 33.49
C PHE A 49 -19.35 22.04 32.00
N GLN A 50 -20.39 21.70 31.23
CA GLN A 50 -20.30 21.59 29.79
C GLN A 50 -19.95 22.93 29.15
N GLU A 51 -20.57 24.03 29.60
CA GLU A 51 -20.36 25.39 29.09
C GLU A 51 -18.99 25.96 29.48
N GLU A 52 -18.56 25.72 30.73
CA GLU A 52 -17.26 26.17 31.26
C GLU A 52 -16.07 25.33 30.76
N ALA A 53 -16.32 24.19 30.12
CA ALA A 53 -15.26 23.38 29.55
C ALA A 53 -14.44 24.23 28.57
N PRO A 54 -13.10 24.11 28.53
CA PRO A 54 -12.26 24.86 27.57
C PRO A 54 -12.66 24.67 26.10
N ARG A 55 -13.41 23.60 25.80
CA ARG A 55 -14.02 23.30 24.51
C ARG A 55 -15.43 22.71 24.69
N PRO A 56 -16.47 23.54 24.92
CA PRO A 56 -17.83 23.10 25.21
C PRO A 56 -18.51 22.43 24.00
N HIS A 57 -18.03 22.76 22.81
CA HIS A 57 -18.41 22.12 21.55
C HIS A 57 -17.20 21.41 20.97
N TYR A 58 -16.91 20.22 21.50
CA TYR A 58 -15.94 19.34 20.87
C TYR A 58 -16.45 18.94 19.48
N GLN A 59 -16.14 19.75 18.48
CA GLN A 59 -16.32 19.38 17.09
C GLN A 59 -15.30 18.27 16.83
N LEU A 60 -15.79 17.05 16.61
CA LEU A 60 -15.00 16.03 15.92
C LEU A 60 -14.46 16.72 14.67
N ARG A 61 -13.16 16.95 14.63
CA ARG A 61 -12.52 17.55 13.48
C ARG A 61 -12.78 16.57 12.35
N ALA A 62 -13.74 16.91 11.48
CA ALA A 62 -14.01 16.13 10.29
C ALA A 62 -12.65 15.96 9.58
N CYS A 63 -12.29 14.71 9.31
CA CYS A 63 -11.09 14.43 8.53
C CYS A 63 -11.16 15.28 7.26
N PRO A 64 -10.06 15.90 6.81
CA PRO A 64 -10.07 16.71 5.59
C PRO A 64 -10.59 15.85 4.44
N SER A 65 -11.86 16.05 4.05
CA SER A 65 -12.40 15.53 2.81
C SER A 65 -11.99 16.53 1.73
N HIS A 66 -11.37 16.02 0.68
CA HIS A 66 -10.82 16.79 -0.43
C HIS A 66 -9.56 17.62 -0.13
N GLN A 67 -8.41 16.99 -0.37
CA GLN A 67 -7.45 17.66 -1.24
C GLN A 67 -7.78 17.29 -2.69
N PRO A 68 -7.65 18.23 -3.64
CA PRO A 68 -7.84 17.92 -5.05
C PRO A 68 -6.91 16.77 -5.42
N GLY A 69 -7.49 15.72 -6.00
CA GLY A 69 -6.72 14.60 -6.50
C GLY A 69 -5.58 15.14 -7.34
N ILE A 70 -4.35 14.85 -6.92
CA ILE A 70 -3.20 15.01 -7.80
C ILE A 70 -3.53 14.15 -8.99
N SER A 71 -3.82 14.82 -10.11
CA SER A 71 -4.05 14.20 -11.41
C SER A 71 -2.80 13.39 -11.75
N SER A 72 -2.81 12.13 -11.31
CA SER A 72 -1.74 11.17 -11.55
C SER A 72 -2.08 10.49 -12.87
N GLY A 73 -2.06 11.27 -13.95
CA GLY A 73 -1.86 10.69 -15.27
C GLY A 73 -0.52 9.96 -15.24
N PRO A 74 -0.41 8.71 -15.71
CA PRO A 74 0.84 7.97 -15.65
C PRO A 74 1.86 8.62 -16.60
N GLU A 75 2.72 9.47 -16.05
CA GLU A 75 3.89 9.96 -16.74
C GLU A 75 4.81 8.77 -17.04
N LEU A 76 5.13 8.55 -18.32
CA LEU A 76 5.99 7.45 -18.74
C LEU A 76 7.41 7.72 -18.17
N PRO A 77 8.06 6.75 -17.50
CA PRO A 77 9.38 6.95 -16.90
C PRO A 77 10.49 6.88 -17.96
N PHE A 78 10.40 7.70 -18.99
CA PHE A 78 11.36 7.79 -20.09
C PHE A 78 11.97 9.20 -20.15
N PRO A 79 13.29 9.33 -20.32
CA PRO A 79 14.27 8.24 -20.42
C PRO A 79 14.58 7.56 -19.06
N PRO A 80 15.01 6.29 -19.07
CA PRO A 80 15.43 5.60 -17.85
C PRO A 80 16.74 6.18 -17.28
N GLY A 81 16.88 6.15 -15.95
CA GLY A 81 18.09 6.59 -15.25
C GLY A 81 19.33 5.75 -15.58
N VAL A 82 20.49 6.38 -15.69
CA VAL A 82 21.76 5.67 -15.91
C VAL A 82 22.08 4.73 -14.74
N PRO A 83 22.44 3.45 -14.98
CA PRO A 83 22.86 2.54 -13.92
C PRO A 83 24.17 2.99 -13.27
N THR A 84 24.15 3.11 -11.95
CA THR A 84 25.30 3.44 -11.08
C THR A 84 25.43 2.38 -9.99
N LEU A 85 26.56 2.38 -9.28
CA LEU A 85 26.73 1.51 -8.10
C LEU A 85 25.70 1.81 -7.00
N ASP A 86 25.23 3.06 -6.92
CA ASP A 86 24.27 3.50 -5.90
C ASP A 86 22.84 3.03 -6.20
N ASN A 87 22.43 3.04 -7.48
CA ASN A 87 21.06 2.71 -7.87
C ASN A 87 20.87 1.27 -8.37
N VAL A 88 21.93 0.49 -8.61
CA VAL A 88 21.81 -0.89 -9.13
C VAL A 88 20.98 -1.80 -8.22
N LYS A 89 21.02 -1.56 -6.90
CA LYS A 89 20.16 -2.26 -5.94
C LYS A 89 18.69 -1.94 -6.17
N ASN A 90 18.34 -0.68 -6.47
CA ASN A 90 16.99 -0.29 -6.80
C ASN A 90 16.56 -0.89 -8.14
N ILE A 91 17.44 -0.84 -9.16
CA ILE A 91 17.22 -1.51 -10.45
C ILE A 91 16.83 -2.97 -10.25
N CYS A 92 17.55 -3.72 -9.41
CA CYS A 92 17.28 -5.14 -9.25
C CYS A 92 16.16 -5.47 -8.26
N HIS A 93 16.14 -4.85 -7.09
CA HIS A 93 15.21 -5.20 -6.01
C HIS A 93 13.82 -4.61 -6.19
N LEU A 94 13.71 -3.47 -6.90
CA LEU A 94 12.43 -2.83 -7.16
C LEU A 94 11.81 -3.25 -8.49
N ARG A 95 12.50 -4.07 -9.30
CA ARG A 95 12.02 -4.52 -10.62
C ARG A 95 10.60 -5.08 -10.59
N ARG A 96 10.26 -5.87 -9.57
CA ARG A 96 8.92 -6.48 -9.42
C ARG A 96 7.78 -5.46 -9.24
N PHE A 97 8.12 -4.20 -8.99
CA PHE A 97 7.18 -3.13 -8.71
C PHE A 97 7.13 -2.06 -9.80
N ARG A 98 8.09 -2.08 -10.73
CA ARG A 98 8.10 -1.17 -11.86
C ARG A 98 7.07 -1.61 -12.87
N SER A 99 5.93 -0.93 -12.84
CA SER A 99 4.86 -1.14 -13.81
C SER A 99 5.04 -0.16 -14.97
N VAL A 100 5.27 -0.75 -16.15
CA VAL A 100 5.25 -0.01 -17.42
C VAL A 100 3.78 0.32 -17.72
N PRO A 101 3.39 1.60 -17.86
CA PRO A 101 1.99 1.99 -18.05
C PRO A 101 1.33 1.27 -19.24
N ARG A 102 0.21 0.59 -19.01
CA ARG A 102 -0.46 -0.25 -20.04
C ARG A 102 -1.54 0.47 -20.85
N ASN A 103 -2.03 1.62 -20.37
CA ASN A 103 -3.19 2.35 -20.93
C ASN A 103 -2.83 3.74 -21.46
N LEU A 104 -1.68 3.89 -22.12
CA LEU A 104 -1.29 5.17 -22.72
C LEU A 104 -1.94 5.33 -24.11
N PRO A 105 -2.31 6.57 -24.50
CA PRO A 105 -2.75 6.84 -25.86
C PRO A 105 -1.66 6.40 -26.84
N ALA A 106 -2.04 5.61 -27.85
CA ALA A 106 -1.14 5.02 -28.83
C ALA A 106 -0.63 6.07 -29.83
N THR A 107 0.15 7.03 -29.37
CA THR A 107 0.96 7.87 -30.27
C THR A 107 2.28 7.16 -30.54
N ASP A 108 2.75 7.25 -31.78
CA ASP A 108 3.95 6.53 -32.23
C ASP A 108 5.21 6.77 -31.35
N PRO A 109 5.49 7.99 -30.85
CA PRO A 109 6.65 8.22 -29.97
C PRO A 109 6.51 7.52 -28.62
N ILE A 110 5.32 7.55 -28.01
CA ILE A 110 5.05 6.91 -26.71
C ILE A 110 5.21 5.40 -26.84
N GLN A 111 4.72 4.81 -27.93
CA GLN A 111 4.83 3.37 -28.17
C GLN A 111 6.28 2.90 -28.27
N ARG A 112 7.15 3.66 -28.94
CA ARG A 112 8.58 3.32 -29.06
C ARG A 112 9.32 3.44 -27.73
N GLN A 113 9.01 4.48 -26.95
CA GLN A 113 9.55 4.64 -25.59
C GLN A 113 9.11 3.47 -24.68
N LEU A 114 7.84 3.04 -24.77
CA LEU A 114 7.31 1.89 -24.06
C LEU A 114 8.05 0.60 -24.43
N GLN A 115 8.33 0.42 -25.72
CA GLN A 115 9.02 -0.75 -26.24
C GLN A 115 10.47 -0.79 -25.76
N ALA A 116 11.16 0.36 -25.75
CA ALA A 116 12.50 0.50 -25.21
C ALA A 116 12.57 0.15 -23.72
N LEU A 117 11.64 0.70 -22.90
CA LEU A 117 11.55 0.38 -21.47
C LEU A 117 11.26 -1.10 -21.22
N THR A 118 10.34 -1.70 -22.00
CA THR A 118 9.99 -3.12 -21.87
C THR A 118 11.19 -4.02 -22.17
N ARG A 119 11.96 -3.71 -23.22
CA ARG A 119 13.19 -4.44 -23.56
C ARG A 119 14.23 -4.31 -22.45
N LEU A 120 14.45 -3.08 -21.97
CA LEU A 120 15.40 -2.79 -20.90
C LEU A 120 15.08 -3.57 -19.61
N GLU A 121 13.82 -3.62 -19.19
CA GLU A 121 13.43 -4.39 -18.00
C GLU A 121 13.69 -5.91 -18.16
N GLY A 122 13.54 -6.43 -19.37
CA GLY A 122 13.90 -7.80 -19.72
C GLY A 122 15.41 -8.07 -19.56
N GLU A 123 16.26 -7.15 -19.99
CA GLU A 123 17.72 -7.26 -19.83
C GLU A 123 18.16 -7.07 -18.38
N PHE A 124 17.59 -6.10 -17.67
CA PHE A 124 17.81 -5.95 -16.22
C PHE A 124 17.43 -7.22 -15.47
N GLN A 125 16.36 -7.91 -15.84
CA GLN A 125 16.03 -9.20 -15.26
C GLN A 125 17.16 -10.22 -15.40
N ARG A 126 17.82 -10.29 -16.57
CA ARG A 126 18.94 -11.20 -16.80
C ARG A 126 20.16 -10.77 -15.99
N CYS A 127 20.54 -9.49 -16.03
CA CYS A 127 21.67 -8.96 -15.27
C CYS A 127 21.52 -9.15 -13.75
N CYS A 128 20.32 -8.91 -13.22
CA CYS A 128 20.07 -9.01 -11.78
C CYS A 128 20.09 -10.45 -11.25
N ARG A 129 19.90 -11.47 -12.10
CA ARG A 129 20.09 -12.88 -11.69
C ARG A 129 21.55 -13.19 -11.34
N GLN A 130 22.49 -12.37 -11.82
CA GLN A 130 23.93 -12.51 -11.55
C GLN A 130 24.38 -11.64 -10.35
N GLY A 131 23.47 -11.25 -9.46
CA GLY A 131 23.82 -10.57 -8.20
C GLY A 131 24.07 -9.07 -8.34
N ASN A 132 23.09 -8.32 -8.88
CA ASN A 132 23.16 -6.86 -9.05
C ASN A 132 24.40 -6.40 -9.87
N ASN A 133 24.69 -7.09 -10.97
CA ASN A 133 25.85 -6.81 -11.83
C ASN A 133 25.71 -5.44 -12.53
N HIS A 134 26.41 -4.42 -11.99
CA HIS A 134 26.39 -3.04 -12.50
C HIS A 134 26.84 -2.96 -13.96
N THR A 135 27.93 -3.62 -14.33
CA THR A 135 28.47 -3.57 -15.70
C THR A 135 27.46 -4.13 -16.72
N CYS A 136 26.81 -5.24 -16.38
CA CYS A 136 25.73 -5.80 -17.21
C CYS A 136 24.56 -4.82 -17.32
N THR A 137 24.09 -4.24 -16.21
CA THR A 137 22.97 -3.29 -16.24
C THR A 137 23.31 -2.02 -17.02
N TRP A 138 24.51 -1.48 -16.87
CA TRP A 138 24.96 -0.30 -17.61
C TRP A 138 24.97 -0.57 -19.12
N LYS A 139 25.52 -1.74 -19.53
CA LYS A 139 25.55 -2.12 -20.95
C LYS A 139 24.14 -2.34 -21.52
N ALA A 140 23.27 -3.00 -20.77
CA ALA A 140 21.86 -3.18 -21.16
C ALA A 140 21.12 -1.84 -21.34
N TRP A 141 21.42 -0.86 -20.49
CA TRP A 141 20.86 0.49 -20.57
C TRP A 141 21.36 1.25 -21.81
N GLU A 142 22.66 1.18 -22.10
CA GLU A 142 23.27 1.75 -23.30
C GLU A 142 22.63 1.12 -24.56
N ASP A 143 22.65 -0.21 -24.67
CA ASP A 143 22.11 -0.94 -25.83
C ASP A 143 20.61 -0.66 -26.07
N ALA A 144 19.83 -0.48 -25.00
CA ALA A 144 18.40 -0.16 -25.11
C ALA A 144 18.15 1.24 -25.66
N LEU A 145 18.93 2.24 -25.25
CA LEU A 145 18.82 3.62 -25.74
C LEU A 145 19.37 3.77 -27.15
N ASP A 146 20.43 3.04 -27.47
CA ASP A 146 21.00 2.92 -28.80
C ASP A 146 19.97 2.38 -29.79
N GLY A 147 19.39 1.21 -29.46
CA GLY A 147 18.34 0.59 -30.27
C GLY A 147 17.06 1.44 -30.36
N TYR A 148 16.74 2.22 -29.32
CA TYR A 148 15.65 3.19 -29.37
C TYR A 148 15.93 4.30 -30.40
N CYS A 149 17.14 4.87 -30.39
CA CYS A 149 17.51 5.92 -31.34
C CYS A 149 17.58 5.42 -32.79
N ASP A 150 18.04 4.19 -33.01
CA ASP A 150 18.01 3.56 -34.34
C ASP A 150 16.56 3.41 -34.84
N GLN A 151 15.66 2.98 -33.95
CA GLN A 151 14.24 2.86 -34.27
C GLN A 151 13.58 4.23 -34.54
N GLU A 152 13.89 5.25 -33.74
CA GLU A 152 13.42 6.62 -33.98
C GLU A 152 13.89 7.13 -35.36
N GLN A 153 15.16 6.97 -35.71
CA GLN A 153 15.72 7.45 -36.98
C GLN A 153 15.18 6.70 -38.21
N SER A 154 14.66 5.49 -38.02
CA SER A 154 14.05 4.69 -39.10
C SER A 154 12.66 5.20 -39.53
N VAL A 155 12.06 6.14 -38.80
CA VAL A 155 10.71 6.67 -39.07
C VAL A 155 10.75 8.18 -39.35
N LYS A 156 9.82 8.67 -40.16
CA LYS A 156 9.75 10.10 -40.56
C LYS A 156 9.06 10.98 -39.50
N THR A 157 9.33 10.76 -38.22
CA THR A 157 8.74 11.54 -37.11
C THR A 157 9.79 12.46 -36.48
N HIS A 158 9.36 13.45 -35.70
CA HIS A 158 10.30 14.24 -34.91
C HIS A 158 10.99 13.33 -33.88
N HIS A 159 12.30 13.13 -34.05
CA HIS A 159 13.10 12.27 -33.19
C HIS A 159 13.23 12.83 -31.78
N HIS A 160 13.54 11.97 -30.81
CA HIS A 160 13.94 12.42 -29.50
C HIS A 160 15.24 13.26 -29.58
N SER A 161 15.29 14.40 -28.89
CA SER A 161 16.41 15.35 -28.99
C SER A 161 17.79 14.74 -28.69
N CYS A 162 17.87 13.74 -27.80
CA CYS A 162 19.13 13.05 -27.52
C CYS A 162 19.61 12.13 -28.64
N CYS A 163 18.72 11.70 -29.54
CA CYS A 163 19.09 10.86 -30.68
C CYS A 163 19.77 11.63 -31.82
N HIS A 164 19.92 12.96 -31.70
CA HIS A 164 20.78 13.74 -32.60
C HIS A 164 22.27 13.46 -32.39
N TYR A 165 22.65 12.98 -31.21
CA TYR A 165 24.01 12.56 -30.94
C TYR A 165 24.22 11.12 -31.41
N PRO A 166 25.38 10.79 -32.02
CA PRO A 166 25.72 9.41 -32.34
C PRO A 166 25.95 8.58 -31.06
N PRO A 167 26.05 7.24 -31.17
CA PRO A 167 26.48 6.38 -30.06
C PRO A 167 27.77 6.89 -29.42
N SER A 168 27.64 7.47 -28.23
CA SER A 168 28.71 8.18 -27.54
C SER A 168 28.32 8.52 -26.10
N PRO A 169 29.31 8.74 -25.22
CA PRO A 169 29.07 9.21 -23.86
C PRO A 169 28.24 10.52 -23.78
N VAL A 170 28.29 11.36 -24.82
CA VAL A 170 27.50 12.59 -24.89
C VAL A 170 26.00 12.29 -25.04
N ARG A 171 25.65 11.26 -25.82
CA ARG A 171 24.26 10.79 -25.93
C ARG A 171 23.78 10.21 -24.59
N ASP A 172 24.61 9.40 -23.97
CA ASP A 172 24.28 8.77 -22.68
C ASP A 172 24.02 9.83 -21.62
N GLU A 173 24.90 10.83 -21.53
CA GLU A 173 24.73 11.95 -20.62
C GLU A 173 23.47 12.77 -20.93
N CYS A 174 23.11 12.94 -22.21
CA CYS A 174 21.88 13.61 -22.61
C CYS A 174 20.64 12.92 -22.03
N PHE A 175 20.57 11.58 -22.11
CA PHE A 175 19.49 10.78 -21.55
C PHE A 175 19.52 10.75 -20.03
N ALA A 176 20.69 10.53 -19.43
CA ALA A 176 20.85 10.49 -17.98
C ALA A 176 20.38 11.78 -17.30
N ARG A 177 20.74 12.95 -17.85
CA ARG A 177 20.33 14.26 -17.33
C ARG A 177 18.82 14.53 -17.47
N ARG A 178 18.13 13.82 -18.34
CA ARG A 178 16.68 13.98 -18.61
C ARG A 178 15.84 12.90 -17.94
N ALA A 179 16.45 11.95 -17.23
CA ALA A 179 15.73 10.88 -16.59
C ALA A 179 14.90 11.43 -15.41
N PRO A 180 13.56 11.25 -15.40
CA PRO A 180 12.71 11.75 -14.32
C PRO A 180 12.92 10.99 -13.00
N TYR A 181 13.35 9.74 -13.08
CA TYR A 181 13.56 8.85 -11.93
C TYR A 181 14.95 8.18 -11.98
N PRO A 182 16.05 8.94 -11.76
CA PRO A 182 17.42 8.44 -11.90
C PRO A 182 17.75 7.31 -10.92
N ASN A 183 17.03 7.21 -9.79
CA ASN A 183 17.24 6.21 -8.77
C ASN A 183 16.25 5.04 -8.82
N TYR A 184 15.40 4.96 -9.86
CA TYR A 184 14.39 3.91 -10.01
C TYR A 184 13.43 3.84 -8.81
N ASP A 185 13.11 4.98 -8.24
CA ASP A 185 12.32 5.19 -7.02
C ASP A 185 10.90 5.68 -7.27
N ARG A 186 10.46 5.78 -8.54
CA ARG A 186 9.09 6.15 -8.94
C ARG A 186 8.02 5.44 -8.13
N ASP A 187 8.16 4.12 -8.00
CA ASP A 187 7.15 3.27 -7.36
C ASP A 187 7.32 3.21 -5.83
N ILE A 188 8.30 3.91 -5.25
CA ILE A 188 8.49 4.07 -3.80
C ILE A 188 7.71 5.31 -3.33
N LEU A 189 6.50 5.08 -2.84
CA LEU A 189 5.72 6.09 -2.12
C LEU A 189 6.32 6.30 -0.73
N THR A 190 6.77 7.51 -0.43
CA THR A 190 7.14 7.86 0.95
C THR A 190 5.87 8.23 1.71
N LEU A 191 5.46 7.38 2.64
CA LEU A 191 4.31 7.59 3.50
C LEU A 191 4.72 8.26 4.81
N ASP A 192 3.85 9.12 5.30
CA ASP A 192 3.95 9.70 6.64
C ASP A 192 2.90 9.06 7.55
N LEU A 193 3.32 8.06 8.35
CA LEU A 193 2.43 7.43 9.33
C LEU A 193 2.22 8.29 10.58
N SER A 194 2.88 9.45 10.69
CA SER A 194 2.69 10.34 11.85
C SER A 194 1.27 10.91 11.91
N ARG A 195 0.65 11.09 10.74
CA ARG A 195 -0.72 11.59 10.57
C ARG A 195 -1.51 10.64 9.70
N VAL A 196 -2.34 9.83 10.34
CA VAL A 196 -3.22 8.91 9.60
C VAL A 196 -4.33 9.72 8.95
N THR A 197 -4.41 9.64 7.62
CA THR A 197 -5.44 10.33 6.81
C THR A 197 -6.18 9.32 5.95
N PRO A 198 -7.40 9.63 5.49
CA PRO A 198 -8.12 8.74 4.56
C PRO A 198 -7.34 8.43 3.28
N ASN A 199 -6.57 9.40 2.76
CA ASN A 199 -5.70 9.18 1.59
C ASN A 199 -4.57 8.18 1.89
N LEU A 200 -3.93 8.31 3.06
CA LEU A 200 -2.94 7.34 3.53
C LEU A 200 -3.55 5.93 3.61
N MET A 201 -4.77 5.83 4.13
CA MET A 201 -5.48 4.54 4.19
C MET A 201 -5.78 3.98 2.81
N GLY A 202 -6.11 4.82 1.83
CA GLY A 202 -6.22 4.40 0.43
C GLY A 202 -4.94 3.76 -0.11
N HIS A 203 -3.76 4.28 0.28
CA HIS A 203 -2.48 3.68 -0.10
C HIS A 203 -2.17 2.39 0.69
N LEU A 204 -2.44 2.36 1.99
CA LEU A 204 -2.17 1.19 2.85
C LEU A 204 -3.10 0.02 2.54
N CYS A 205 -4.37 0.27 2.25
CA CYS A 205 -5.37 -0.74 1.91
C CYS A 205 -5.26 -1.26 0.46
N GLY A 206 -4.39 -0.66 -0.36
CA GLY A 206 -4.01 -1.23 -1.65
C GLY A 206 -3.07 -2.42 -1.50
N ASN A 207 -2.75 -3.09 -2.60
CA ASN A 207 -1.85 -4.27 -2.63
C ASN A 207 -0.35 -3.91 -2.44
N GLY A 208 -0.02 -2.93 -1.62
CA GLY A 208 1.34 -2.42 -1.40
C GLY A 208 2.23 -3.34 -0.55
N ARG A 209 3.54 -3.31 -0.80
CA ARG A 209 4.57 -3.90 0.08
C ARG A 209 5.38 -2.80 0.75
N VAL A 210 5.50 -2.88 2.08
CA VAL A 210 6.22 -1.88 2.90
C VAL A 210 7.72 -2.16 2.92
N LEU A 211 8.52 -1.12 2.71
CA LEU A 211 9.97 -1.10 2.92
C LEU A 211 10.28 -0.10 4.04
N SER A 212 10.50 -0.59 5.27
CA SER A 212 10.88 0.28 6.38
C SER A 212 12.26 -0.07 6.92
N LYS A 213 13.02 0.96 7.32
CA LYS A 213 14.27 0.80 8.10
C LYS A 213 13.99 0.19 9.47
N HIS A 214 12.79 0.44 10.00
CA HIS A 214 12.37 0.02 11.33
C HIS A 214 11.58 -1.28 11.24
N LYS A 215 12.11 -2.36 11.84
CA LYS A 215 11.54 -3.72 11.75
C LYS A 215 10.10 -3.84 12.28
N GLN A 216 9.66 -2.93 13.13
CA GLN A 216 8.33 -2.98 13.74
C GLN A 216 7.24 -2.35 12.85
N ILE A 217 7.60 -1.48 11.91
CA ILE A 217 6.66 -0.73 11.07
C ILE A 217 5.85 -1.63 10.12
N PRO A 218 6.42 -2.68 9.49
CA PRO A 218 5.61 -3.62 8.73
C PRO A 218 4.53 -4.32 9.57
N GLY A 219 4.78 -4.53 10.87
CA GLY A 219 3.79 -5.08 11.80
C GLY A 219 2.64 -4.10 12.06
N LEU A 220 2.96 -2.83 12.32
CA LEU A 220 1.97 -1.76 12.46
C LEU A 220 1.06 -1.67 11.23
N ILE A 221 1.65 -1.58 10.03
CA ILE A 221 0.87 -1.47 8.80
C ILE A 221 0.00 -2.72 8.59
N ARG A 222 0.52 -3.92 8.87
CA ARG A 222 -0.27 -5.15 8.77
C ARG A 222 -1.52 -5.09 9.66
N ASN A 223 -1.37 -4.67 10.92
CA ASN A 223 -2.50 -4.54 11.85
C ASN A 223 -3.52 -3.50 11.35
N MET A 224 -3.05 -2.31 10.97
CA MET A 224 -3.90 -1.27 10.35
C MET A 224 -4.67 -1.84 9.15
N THR A 225 -4.00 -2.56 8.26
CA THR A 225 -4.66 -3.09 7.06
C THR A 225 -5.66 -4.21 7.39
N ALA A 226 -5.33 -5.08 8.34
CA ALA A 226 -6.17 -6.22 8.70
C ALA A 226 -7.45 -5.78 9.43
N HIS A 227 -7.36 -4.77 10.29
CA HIS A 227 -8.48 -4.33 11.12
C HIS A 227 -9.29 -3.20 10.47
N CYS A 228 -8.64 -2.30 9.72
CA CYS A 228 -9.27 -1.06 9.30
C CYS A 228 -9.70 -1.03 7.83
N CYS A 229 -9.12 -1.82 6.93
CA CYS A 229 -9.44 -1.72 5.49
C CYS A 229 -10.83 -2.23 5.12
N ASN A 230 -11.44 -3.06 5.96
CA ASN A 230 -12.82 -3.53 5.76
C ASN A 230 -13.87 -2.52 6.26
N LEU A 231 -13.45 -1.43 6.91
CA LEU A 231 -14.35 -0.39 7.39
C LEU A 231 -14.70 0.61 6.26
N PRO A 232 -15.82 1.34 6.39
CA PRO A 232 -16.15 2.44 5.50
C PRO A 232 -15.01 3.45 5.42
N PHE A 233 -14.74 3.98 4.22
CA PHE A 233 -13.66 4.96 3.96
C PHE A 233 -13.48 6.08 5.02
N PRO A 234 -14.54 6.75 5.54
CA PRO A 234 -14.37 7.77 6.57
C PRO A 234 -13.91 7.24 7.94
N GLU A 235 -14.12 5.95 8.22
CA GLU A 235 -13.80 5.30 9.51
C GLU A 235 -12.40 4.65 9.50
N GLN A 236 -11.85 4.34 8.33
CA GLN A 236 -10.55 3.68 8.19
C GLN A 236 -9.43 4.46 8.88
N ALA A 237 -9.41 5.79 8.71
CA ALA A 237 -8.38 6.65 9.29
C ALA A 237 -8.47 6.70 10.82
N CYS A 238 -9.69 6.70 11.37
CA CYS A 238 -9.90 6.68 12.82
C CYS A 238 -9.42 5.35 13.42
N CYS A 239 -9.82 4.23 12.83
CA CYS A 239 -9.36 2.90 13.25
C CYS A 239 -7.83 2.80 13.19
N ALA A 240 -7.22 3.25 12.10
CA ALA A 240 -5.77 3.15 11.96
C ALA A 240 -5.00 4.09 12.90
N GLU A 241 -5.57 5.23 13.28
CA GLU A 241 -5.01 6.07 14.34
C GLU A 241 -5.05 5.37 15.71
N GLU A 242 -6.13 4.64 16.02
CA GLU A 242 -6.22 3.80 17.23
C GLU A 242 -5.18 2.67 17.21
N GLU A 243 -5.02 1.97 16.08
CA GLU A 243 -3.98 0.94 15.89
C GLU A 243 -2.57 1.51 16.05
N LYS A 244 -2.32 2.75 15.60
CA LYS A 244 -1.04 3.45 15.80
C LYS A 244 -0.74 3.66 17.28
N LEU A 245 -1.72 4.12 18.05
CA LEU A 245 -1.55 4.37 19.48
C LEU A 245 -1.34 3.07 20.26
N ALA A 246 -2.13 2.03 19.95
CA ALA A 246 -1.99 0.71 20.54
C ALA A 246 -0.60 0.10 20.25
N PHE A 247 -0.08 0.31 19.05
CA PHE A 247 1.27 -0.11 18.68
C PHE A 247 2.36 0.61 19.49
N ILE A 248 2.22 1.90 19.76
CA ILE A 248 3.17 2.65 20.60
C ILE A 248 3.14 2.12 22.04
N GLU A 249 1.94 1.89 22.59
CA GLU A 249 1.76 1.33 23.92
C GLU A 249 2.38 -0.07 24.03
N ASP A 250 2.17 -0.94 23.02
CA ASP A 250 2.75 -2.27 22.96
C ASP A 250 4.29 -2.22 22.92
N LEU A 251 4.86 -1.35 22.08
CA LEU A 251 6.31 -1.17 21.97
C LEU A 251 6.97 -0.64 23.24
N CYS A 252 6.32 0.28 23.96
CA CYS A 252 6.87 0.83 25.20
C CYS A 252 6.52 0.00 26.45
N GLY A 253 5.55 -0.90 26.36
CA GLY A 253 5.16 -1.79 27.45
C GLY A 253 5.61 -3.24 27.21
N PRO A 254 4.69 -4.17 26.86
CA PRO A 254 4.98 -5.60 26.74
C PRO A 254 6.18 -5.92 25.83
N ARG A 255 6.39 -5.14 24.77
CA ARG A 255 7.43 -5.41 23.77
C ARG A 255 8.69 -4.59 23.93
N HIS A 256 8.83 -3.80 24.99
CA HIS A 256 9.98 -2.92 25.24
C HIS A 256 11.33 -3.63 25.03
N ASN A 257 11.47 -4.87 25.49
CA ASN A 257 12.73 -5.62 25.43
C ASN A 257 13.01 -6.30 24.07
N PHE A 258 12.03 -6.32 23.15
CA PHE A 258 12.16 -6.99 21.84
C PHE A 258 12.56 -6.04 20.70
N TRP A 259 12.86 -4.78 21.01
CA TRP A 259 13.36 -3.81 20.05
C TRP A 259 14.26 -2.78 20.73
N ARG A 260 14.91 -1.93 19.93
CA ARG A 260 15.79 -0.88 20.43
C ARG A 260 15.17 0.48 20.14
N ASP A 261 14.75 1.16 21.20
CA ASP A 261 14.34 2.55 21.16
C ASP A 261 15.57 3.47 21.12
N SER A 262 16.03 3.78 19.91
CA SER A 262 17.24 4.61 19.70
C SER A 262 16.99 6.10 19.99
N ALA A 263 15.73 6.55 19.94
CA ALA A 263 15.32 7.92 20.20
C ALA A 263 14.84 8.16 21.64
N LEU A 264 14.82 7.11 22.48
CA LEU A 264 14.37 7.14 23.88
C LEU A 264 12.94 7.68 24.05
N CYS A 265 12.07 7.46 23.05
CA CYS A 265 10.69 7.90 23.09
C CYS A 265 9.88 7.22 24.22
N CYS A 266 10.20 5.99 24.60
CA CYS A 266 9.53 5.28 25.68
C CYS A 266 9.86 5.82 27.08
N ASN A 267 10.88 6.67 27.21
CA ASN A 267 11.21 7.36 28.47
C ASN A 267 10.36 8.62 28.69
N LEU A 268 9.62 9.07 27.67
CA LEU A 268 8.74 10.24 27.76
C LEU A 268 7.41 9.86 28.42
N ASN A 269 6.70 10.89 28.91
CA ASN A 269 5.36 10.70 29.49
C ASN A 269 4.40 10.11 28.46
N PRO A 270 3.63 9.06 28.80
CA PRO A 270 2.62 8.49 27.93
C PRO A 270 1.59 9.55 27.50
N GLY A 271 1.15 9.47 26.24
CA GLY A 271 0.24 10.46 25.64
C GLY A 271 0.93 11.25 24.52
N ASP A 272 0.72 12.56 24.50
CA ASP A 272 1.10 13.41 23.36
C ASP A 272 2.62 13.51 23.16
N GLU A 273 3.40 13.62 24.24
CA GLU A 273 4.87 13.76 24.16
C GLU A 273 5.52 12.50 23.57
N GLN A 274 5.16 11.34 24.10
CA GLN A 274 5.60 10.04 23.59
C GLN A 274 5.15 9.84 22.14
N THR A 275 3.88 10.09 21.84
CA THR A 275 3.33 9.93 20.48
C THR A 275 4.04 10.84 19.48
N ASN A 276 4.29 12.10 19.84
CA ASN A 276 4.97 13.04 18.97
C ASN A 276 6.45 12.67 18.71
N CYS A 277 7.11 12.05 19.70
CA CYS A 277 8.44 11.48 19.51
C CYS A 277 8.41 10.34 18.47
N PHE A 278 7.48 9.39 18.59
CA PHE A 278 7.31 8.31 17.60
C PHE A 278 6.99 8.83 16.21
N ASN A 279 6.08 9.80 16.12
CA ASN A 279 5.73 10.51 14.90
C ASN A 279 6.96 11.07 14.19
N THR A 280 7.92 11.62 14.95
CA THR A 280 9.10 12.29 14.38
C THR A 280 10.19 11.32 13.96
N TYR A 281 10.49 10.29 14.78
CA TYR A 281 11.68 9.46 14.62
C TYR A 281 11.43 8.07 14.02
N TYR A 282 10.21 7.55 14.13
CA TYR A 282 9.88 6.18 13.72
C TYR A 282 8.83 6.10 12.60
N LEU A 283 7.87 7.03 12.60
CA LEU A 283 6.69 6.97 11.73
C LEU A 283 6.76 7.90 10.52
N ARG A 284 7.69 8.86 10.52
CA ARG A 284 7.94 9.74 9.38
C ARG A 284 8.76 9.02 8.31
N ASN A 285 8.42 9.24 7.05
CA ASN A 285 9.15 8.75 5.87
C ASN A 285 9.27 7.23 5.76
N VAL A 286 8.13 6.52 5.84
CA VAL A 286 8.05 5.08 5.62
C VAL A 286 7.90 4.81 4.12
N ALA A 287 8.85 4.14 3.49
CA ALA A 287 8.74 3.77 2.09
C ALA A 287 7.71 2.63 1.93
N LEU A 288 6.68 2.88 1.13
CA LEU A 288 5.71 1.90 0.63
C LEU A 288 5.93 1.73 -0.86
N VAL A 289 5.85 0.50 -1.35
CA VAL A 289 5.83 0.24 -2.78
C VAL A 289 4.45 -0.29 -3.15
N ALA A 290 3.72 0.41 -4.03
CA ALA A 290 2.43 -0.06 -4.49
C ALA A 290 2.61 -1.38 -5.27
N GLY A 291 1.81 -2.41 -4.98
CA GLY A 291 1.79 -3.64 -5.76
C GLY A 291 0.80 -3.52 -6.91
N ASP A 292 1.15 -4.12 -8.05
CA ASP A 292 0.23 -4.30 -9.17
C ASP A 292 -0.86 -5.30 -8.75
N SER A 293 -2.12 -4.94 -8.94
CA SER A 293 -3.26 -5.87 -8.83
C SER A 293 -3.23 -6.79 -10.05
N GLY A 294 -2.27 -7.71 -10.07
CA GLY A 294 -2.29 -8.84 -10.98
C GLY A 294 -3.46 -9.72 -10.59
N ASP A 295 -4.43 -9.87 -11.48
CA ASP A 295 -5.56 -10.79 -11.35
C ASP A 295 -5.09 -12.13 -10.77
N ASP A 296 -5.54 -12.42 -9.54
CA ASP A 296 -5.55 -13.76 -8.98
C ASP A 296 -6.46 -14.62 -9.87
N LYS A 297 -5.88 -15.24 -10.90
CA LYS A 297 -6.52 -16.39 -11.55
C LYS A 297 -6.49 -17.55 -10.57
N GLY A 298 -7.51 -17.57 -9.71
CA GLY A 298 -7.86 -18.72 -8.90
C GLY A 298 -8.11 -19.94 -9.76
N GLN A 299 -7.20 -20.90 -9.72
CA GLN A 299 -7.50 -22.30 -10.00
C GLN A 299 -8.33 -22.86 -8.83
N GLY A 300 -9.64 -22.68 -8.90
CA GLY A 300 -10.60 -23.40 -8.08
C GLY A 300 -11.07 -24.65 -8.81
N LYS A 301 -10.51 -25.80 -8.45
CA LYS A 301 -10.99 -27.13 -8.87
C LYS A 301 -12.45 -27.33 -8.44
N GLN A 302 -13.28 -27.76 -9.39
CA GLN A 302 -14.61 -28.30 -9.15
C GLN A 302 -14.57 -29.54 -8.25
N GLY A 303 -15.50 -29.62 -7.29
CA GLY A 303 -15.82 -30.83 -6.56
C GLY A 303 -17.05 -30.66 -5.68
N GLN A 304 -18.00 -31.61 -5.81
CA GLN A 304 -19.23 -31.88 -5.01
C GLN A 304 -20.45 -31.01 -5.37
N VAL A 305 -21.47 -31.52 -6.07
CA VAL A 305 -22.45 -32.61 -5.82
C VAL A 305 -23.45 -32.29 -4.71
N GLY A 306 -24.72 -32.16 -5.12
CA GLY A 306 -25.92 -32.44 -4.32
C GLY A 306 -26.86 -31.24 -4.13
N GLU A 307 -27.91 -31.13 -4.95
CA GLU A 307 -29.31 -31.23 -4.47
C GLU A 307 -30.31 -31.15 -5.63
N GLU A 308 -31.23 -32.13 -5.63
CA GLU A 308 -32.38 -32.29 -6.51
C GLU A 308 -33.41 -31.16 -6.33
N VAL A 309 -34.21 -30.88 -7.38
CA VAL A 309 -35.68 -30.85 -7.35
C VAL A 309 -36.27 -30.49 -8.75
N SER A 310 -37.17 -31.36 -9.22
CA SER A 310 -38.35 -31.14 -10.11
C SER A 310 -38.24 -31.03 -11.65
N ALA A 311 -38.51 -32.18 -12.30
CA ALA A 311 -39.57 -32.52 -13.29
C ALA A 311 -39.76 -31.78 -14.67
N PRO A 312 -40.31 -32.48 -15.69
CA PRO A 312 -39.93 -32.37 -17.12
C PRO A 312 -41.00 -31.73 -18.04
N PRO A 313 -40.73 -31.55 -19.34
CA PRO A 313 -41.41 -32.45 -20.30
C PRO A 313 -40.67 -32.79 -21.64
N GLN A 314 -40.98 -34.00 -22.10
CA GLN A 314 -41.28 -34.45 -23.48
C GLN A 314 -40.24 -34.35 -24.62
N SER A 315 -39.84 -35.54 -25.06
CA SER A 315 -39.26 -35.88 -26.37
C SER A 315 -40.23 -35.65 -27.55
N PRO A 316 -39.70 -35.51 -28.77
CA PRO A 316 -40.01 -36.55 -29.77
C PRO A 316 -38.85 -36.97 -30.69
N ARG A 317 -38.84 -38.29 -30.97
CA ARG A 317 -38.61 -39.02 -32.25
C ARG A 317 -37.32 -38.71 -33.05
N LYS A 318 -36.36 -39.65 -33.09
CA LYS A 318 -36.22 -40.85 -33.98
C LYS A 318 -35.88 -40.54 -35.45
N SER A 319 -34.66 -40.90 -35.85
CA SER A 319 -34.31 -41.57 -37.13
C SER A 319 -32.94 -42.25 -36.90
N GLU A 320 -32.88 -43.54 -36.58
CA GLU A 320 -32.51 -44.66 -37.49
C GLU A 320 -31.15 -44.50 -38.20
N SER A 321 -30.07 -44.99 -37.56
CA SER A 321 -29.27 -46.21 -37.89
C SER A 321 -29.06 -46.66 -39.35
N PRO A 322 -28.14 -47.62 -39.65
CA PRO A 322 -26.83 -47.95 -39.05
C PRO A 322 -25.78 -48.37 -40.13
N GLN A 323 -24.72 -49.08 -39.69
CA GLN A 323 -23.79 -49.96 -40.45
C GLN A 323 -22.46 -49.32 -40.87
N SER A 324 -21.29 -49.94 -40.68
CA SER A 324 -20.98 -51.35 -40.42
C SER A 324 -19.53 -51.52 -39.95
N LEU A 325 -19.31 -52.60 -39.17
CA LEU A 325 -18.26 -53.65 -39.26
C LEU A 325 -16.82 -53.19 -39.54
N GLY A 326 -15.78 -53.59 -38.82
CA GLY A 326 -15.48 -54.73 -37.94
C GLY A 326 -14.02 -54.52 -37.47
N GLY A 327 -13.62 -54.92 -36.25
CA GLY A 327 -12.88 -56.17 -35.99
C GLY A 327 -11.53 -56.19 -36.72
N SER A 328 -10.35 -56.41 -36.14
CA SER A 328 -9.90 -57.02 -34.87
C SER A 328 -8.36 -56.82 -34.92
N ASP A 329 -7.67 -56.36 -33.88
CA ASP A 329 -7.17 -57.15 -32.75
C ASP A 329 -5.65 -57.45 -32.86
N TRP A 330 -5.02 -57.56 -31.68
CA TRP A 330 -3.67 -58.07 -31.33
C TRP A 330 -2.42 -57.17 -31.39
N GLY A 331 -1.81 -56.98 -30.21
CA GLY A 331 -0.37 -57.22 -30.04
C GLY A 331 0.46 -56.19 -29.28
N ASN A 332 0.34 -56.15 -27.94
CA ASN A 332 1.43 -55.80 -27.01
C ASN A 332 2.53 -56.92 -27.02
N PRO A 333 3.68 -56.88 -26.30
CA PRO A 333 4.33 -55.84 -25.46
C PRO A 333 5.90 -55.81 -25.61
N THR A 334 6.59 -55.18 -24.64
CA THR A 334 8.00 -55.28 -24.14
C THR A 334 8.90 -54.06 -24.40
N LEU A 335 9.29 -53.27 -23.37
CA LEU A 335 10.26 -53.47 -22.26
C LEU A 335 11.73 -53.49 -22.70
N LEU A 336 12.50 -52.46 -22.27
CA LEU A 336 13.87 -52.46 -21.69
C LEU A 336 14.48 -51.04 -21.93
N GLU A 337 14.68 -50.19 -20.91
CA GLU A 337 15.74 -50.14 -19.86
C GLU A 337 17.11 -49.56 -20.30
N HIS A 338 17.77 -48.92 -19.32
CA HIS A 338 19.15 -48.37 -19.22
C HIS A 338 19.37 -46.91 -19.67
N SER A 339 19.62 -45.95 -18.75
CA SER A 339 20.84 -45.68 -17.95
C SER A 339 21.90 -44.84 -18.69
N LEU A 340 21.92 -43.53 -18.40
CA LEU A 340 23.09 -42.71 -18.02
C LEU A 340 22.65 -41.30 -17.64
#